data_AF-A0A5M5C6N2-F1
#
_entry.id   AF-A0A5M5C6N2-F1
#
_cell.length_a   1.000
_cell.length_b   1.000
_cell.length_c   1.000
_cell.angle_alpha   90.00
_cell.angle_beta   90.00
_cell.angle_gamma   90.00
#
_symmetry.space_group_name_H-M   'P 1'
#
loop_
_entity.id
_entity.type
_entity.pdbx_description
1 polymer ?
#
loop_
_entity_poly.entity_id
_entity_poly.type
_entity_poly.pdbx_seq_one_letter_code
_entity_poly.pdbx_strand_id
1 'polypeptide(L)'
;LTVLPLGGNSITRDITTLQMEEEEAERLKKAYGDALYEEDPEQEEEATCKLEDDNRIIKVADLNNIIEARAEEIVANVWNQIQLSGYEDKLLAGLILTGGAANLKNLDETLRKRSKIEKIRMAKLPRNTVHAPNNILKKDGSQNTLFGLLFEGNQNCCLTETAPQAAAPVPPLSKPEPEVHRTADIFEDDQELKEQARLARLKKEEEEREAKLAAKEAEKLRKQKEKEEKERRKREAGPSWIQRKIDSLTKEIFSDDDMK
;
A
#
# COMPACT_ATOMS: atom_id res chain seq x y z
N LEU A 1 4.72 -0.85 -20.13
CA LEU A 1 3.42 -0.94 -19.41
C LEU A 1 3.36 -2.29 -18.72
N THR A 2 3.18 -2.32 -17.41
CA THR A 2 2.94 -3.55 -16.64
C THR A 2 1.49 -3.55 -16.19
N VAL A 3 0.78 -4.67 -16.39
CA VAL A 3 -0.62 -4.83 -16.00
C VAL A 3 -0.72 -6.01 -15.04
N LEU A 4 -1.33 -5.78 -13.87
CA LEU A 4 -1.64 -6.83 -12.92
C LEU A 4 -3.07 -7.34 -13.17
N PRO A 5 -3.31 -8.65 -13.21
CA PRO A 5 -4.65 -9.22 -13.44
C PRO A 5 -5.53 -9.18 -12.16
N LEU A 6 -5.44 -8.08 -11.39
CA LEU A 6 -6.15 -7.85 -10.14
C LEU A 6 -6.67 -6.41 -10.12
N GLY A 7 -7.90 -6.21 -9.64
CA GLY A 7 -8.49 -4.87 -9.59
C GLY A 7 -9.82 -4.83 -8.83
N GLY A 8 -10.62 -3.80 -9.09
CA GLY A 8 -11.89 -3.59 -8.38
C GLY A 8 -12.88 -4.75 -8.48
N ASN A 9 -12.85 -5.51 -9.59
CA ASN A 9 -13.71 -6.69 -9.77
C ASN A 9 -13.24 -7.88 -8.92
N SER A 10 -11.95 -7.97 -8.61
CA SER A 10 -11.43 -9.00 -7.69
C SER A 10 -12.01 -8.81 -6.29
N ILE A 11 -12.16 -7.55 -5.85
CA ILE A 11 -12.80 -7.21 -4.58
C ILE A 11 -14.26 -7.62 -4.60
N THR A 12 -15.00 -7.24 -5.64
CA THR A 12 -16.43 -7.60 -5.79
C THR A 12 -16.63 -9.12 -5.77
N ARG A 13 -15.77 -9.85 -6.50
CA ARG A 13 -15.85 -11.31 -6.57
C ARG A 13 -15.60 -11.96 -5.21
N ASP A 14 -14.68 -11.44 -4.41
CA ASP A 14 -14.46 -11.96 -3.06
C ASP A 14 -15.66 -11.71 -2.14
N ILE A 15 -16.32 -10.56 -2.26
CA ILE A 15 -17.53 -10.25 -1.47
C ILE A 15 -18.65 -11.26 -1.77
N THR A 16 -18.74 -11.81 -2.98
CA THR A 16 -19.77 -12.83 -3.30
C THR A 16 -19.65 -14.12 -2.47
N THR A 17 -18.52 -14.34 -1.79
CA THR A 17 -18.38 -15.45 -0.82
C THR A 17 -19.34 -15.34 0.37
N LEU A 18 -19.89 -14.14 0.62
CA LEU A 18 -20.98 -13.90 1.56
C LEU A 18 -22.37 -14.31 1.02
N GLN A 19 -22.41 -15.14 -0.03
CA GLN A 19 -23.63 -15.72 -0.62
C GLN A 19 -24.57 -14.66 -1.23
N MET A 20 -24.02 -13.67 -1.92
CA MET A 20 -24.78 -12.64 -2.64
C MET A 20 -24.37 -12.58 -4.12
N GLU A 21 -25.23 -11.97 -4.94
CA GLU A 21 -24.94 -11.75 -6.36
C GLU A 21 -23.90 -10.64 -6.56
N GLU A 22 -23.23 -10.65 -7.71
CA GLU A 22 -22.13 -9.71 -8.01
C GLU A 22 -22.62 -8.24 -8.06
N GLU A 23 -23.84 -8.00 -8.54
CA GLU A 23 -24.44 -6.67 -8.57
C GLU A 23 -24.64 -6.11 -7.16
N GLU A 24 -25.14 -6.95 -6.25
CA GLU A 24 -25.33 -6.60 -4.84
C GLU A 24 -24.00 -6.40 -4.12
N ALA A 25 -23.03 -7.28 -4.38
CA ALA A 25 -21.67 -7.13 -3.87
C ALA A 25 -21.03 -5.80 -4.31
N GLU A 26 -21.21 -5.40 -5.57
CA GLU A 26 -20.70 -4.13 -6.10
C GLU A 26 -21.40 -2.93 -5.43
N ARG A 27 -22.70 -3.04 -5.18
CA ARG A 27 -23.50 -2.01 -4.49
C ARG A 27 -23.01 -1.83 -3.06
N LEU A 28 -22.86 -2.92 -2.30
CA LEU A 28 -22.36 -2.88 -0.92
C LEU A 28 -20.92 -2.38 -0.84
N LYS A 29 -20.05 -2.80 -1.77
CA LYS A 29 -18.66 -2.30 -1.87
C LYS A 29 -18.62 -0.80 -2.06
N LYS A 30 -19.46 -0.23 -2.92
CA LYS A 30 -19.52 1.22 -3.15
C LYS A 30 -20.11 1.98 -1.97
N ALA A 31 -21.04 1.38 -1.23
CA ALA A 31 -21.75 2.03 -0.14
C ALA A 31 -20.96 2.00 1.19
N TYR A 32 -20.34 0.87 1.53
CA TYR A 32 -19.75 0.62 2.84
C TYR A 32 -18.27 0.23 2.81
N GLY A 33 -17.69 0.08 1.61
CA GLY A 33 -16.33 -0.45 1.44
C GLY A 33 -15.25 0.50 1.95
N ASP A 34 -14.39 -0.04 2.79
CA ASP A 34 -13.23 0.60 3.39
C ASP A 34 -12.01 -0.33 3.30
N ALA A 35 -10.90 0.17 2.76
CA ALA A 35 -9.67 -0.57 2.57
C ALA A 35 -8.78 -0.65 3.83
N LEU A 36 -9.15 0.09 4.88
CA LEU A 36 -8.49 0.08 6.18
C LEU A 36 -9.56 0.34 7.24
N TYR A 37 -10.41 -0.66 7.47
CA TYR A 37 -11.57 -0.51 8.35
C TYR A 37 -11.14 -0.64 9.81
N GLU A 38 -11.52 0.36 10.61
CA GLU A 38 -11.38 0.31 12.06
C GLU A 38 -12.78 0.40 12.67
N GLU A 39 -13.13 -0.59 13.51
CA GLU A 39 -14.39 -0.59 14.23
C GLU A 39 -14.34 0.44 15.36
N ASP A 40 -15.37 1.29 15.44
CA ASP A 40 -15.44 2.32 16.47
C ASP A 40 -15.84 1.69 17.81
N PRO A 41 -14.96 1.71 18.83
CA PRO A 41 -15.24 1.09 20.13
C PRO A 41 -16.36 1.80 20.91
N GLU A 42 -16.75 3.03 20.53
CA GLU A 42 -17.84 3.79 21.16
C GLU A 42 -19.21 3.49 20.53
N GLN A 43 -19.25 2.71 19.45
CA GLN A 43 -20.48 2.38 18.76
C GLN A 43 -21.20 1.20 19.46
N GLU A 44 -22.34 1.48 20.12
CA GLU A 44 -23.10 0.48 20.88
C GLU A 44 -23.76 -0.60 20.01
N GLU A 45 -24.04 -0.30 18.73
CA GLU A 45 -24.63 -1.24 17.76
C GLU A 45 -23.64 -1.52 16.63
N GLU A 46 -23.40 -2.81 16.36
CA GLU A 46 -22.60 -3.25 15.21
C GLU A 46 -23.21 -2.70 13.91
N ALA A 47 -22.39 -2.04 13.10
CA ALA A 47 -22.85 -1.54 11.82
C ALA A 47 -23.25 -2.71 10.90
N THR A 48 -24.48 -2.71 10.41
CA THR A 48 -24.99 -3.75 9.52
C THR A 48 -25.41 -3.22 8.16
N CYS A 49 -25.15 -3.99 7.11
CA CYS A 49 -25.68 -3.75 5.77
C CYS A 49 -26.86 -4.70 5.48
N LYS A 50 -27.95 -4.13 4.97
CA LYS A 50 -29.14 -4.87 4.54
C LYS A 50 -29.03 -5.22 3.06
N LEU A 51 -29.32 -6.47 2.72
CA LEU A 51 -29.45 -6.91 1.34
C LEU A 51 -30.79 -6.45 0.75
N GLU A 52 -30.89 -6.45 -0.57
CA GLU A 52 -32.15 -6.13 -1.27
C GLU A 52 -33.32 -7.06 -0.95
N ASP A 53 -33.03 -8.26 -0.47
CA ASP A 53 -34.05 -9.22 -0.03
C ASP A 53 -34.65 -8.88 1.36
N ASP A 54 -34.13 -7.86 2.06
CA ASP A 54 -34.47 -7.40 3.42
C ASP A 54 -34.49 -8.51 4.50
N ASN A 55 -34.13 -9.73 4.13
CA ASN A 55 -34.17 -10.92 4.98
C ASN A 55 -32.79 -11.25 5.54
N ARG A 56 -31.72 -10.80 4.89
CA ARG A 56 -30.35 -11.06 5.31
C ARG A 56 -29.64 -9.78 5.69
N ILE A 57 -29.00 -9.83 6.86
CA ILE A 57 -28.22 -8.74 7.44
C ILE A 57 -26.78 -9.25 7.54
N ILE A 58 -25.84 -8.44 7.06
CA ILE A 58 -24.40 -8.74 7.14
C ILE A 58 -23.74 -7.66 7.98
N LYS A 59 -22.72 -8.04 8.76
CA LYS A 59 -21.92 -7.09 9.52
C LYS A 59 -20.99 -6.33 8.56
N VAL A 60 -20.91 -5.01 8.72
CA VAL A 60 -19.99 -4.17 7.94
C VAL A 60 -18.54 -4.58 8.19
N ALA A 61 -18.21 -5.04 9.40
CA ALA A 61 -16.91 -5.61 9.72
C ALA A 61 -16.56 -6.83 8.85
N ASP A 62 -17.49 -7.77 8.66
CA ASP A 62 -17.26 -8.97 7.83
C ASP A 62 -17.04 -8.60 6.35
N LEU A 63 -17.84 -7.64 5.85
CA LEU A 63 -17.68 -7.09 4.50
C LEU A 63 -16.30 -6.45 4.33
N ASN A 64 -15.91 -5.57 5.26
CA ASN A 64 -14.67 -4.83 5.16
C ASN A 64 -13.43 -5.69 5.42
N ASN A 65 -13.51 -6.76 6.22
CA ASN A 65 -12.43 -7.73 6.37
C ASN A 65 -12.06 -8.38 5.02
N ILE A 66 -13.05 -8.69 4.19
CA ILE A 66 -12.83 -9.22 2.83
C ILE A 66 -12.23 -8.15 1.92
N ILE A 67 -12.76 -6.93 1.97
CA ILE A 67 -12.31 -5.80 1.15
C ILE A 67 -10.86 -5.43 1.47
N GLU A 68 -10.52 -5.30 2.75
CA GLU A 68 -9.19 -4.99 3.25
C GLU A 68 -8.18 -6.05 2.81
N ALA A 69 -8.49 -7.34 2.99
CA ALA A 69 -7.60 -8.43 2.58
C ALA A 69 -7.27 -8.35 1.07
N ARG A 70 -8.28 -8.11 0.21
CA ARG A 70 -8.05 -7.98 -1.24
C ARG A 70 -7.36 -6.67 -1.60
N ALA A 71 -7.69 -5.57 -0.94
CA ALA A 71 -7.05 -4.29 -1.16
C ALA A 71 -5.55 -4.34 -0.78
N GLU A 72 -5.21 -4.96 0.34
CA GLU A 72 -3.83 -5.18 0.77
C GLU A 72 -3.06 -6.03 -0.25
N GLU A 73 -3.67 -7.11 -0.77
CA GLU A 73 -3.04 -7.93 -1.81
C GLU A 73 -2.77 -7.12 -3.09
N ILE A 74 -3.74 -6.35 -3.57
CA ILE A 74 -3.57 -5.48 -4.74
C ILE A 74 -2.45 -4.48 -4.51
N VAL A 75 -2.47 -3.77 -3.38
CA VAL A 75 -1.46 -2.79 -3.00
C VAL A 75 -0.07 -3.43 -2.87
N ALA A 76 0.03 -4.62 -2.27
CA ALA A 76 1.28 -5.34 -2.14
C ALA A 76 1.87 -5.73 -3.51
N ASN A 77 1.03 -6.21 -4.43
CA ASN A 77 1.47 -6.54 -5.79
C ASN A 77 1.90 -5.29 -6.57
N VAL A 78 1.16 -4.18 -6.47
CA VAL A 78 1.53 -2.90 -7.08
C VAL A 78 2.87 -2.41 -6.53
N TRP A 79 3.04 -2.45 -5.20
CA TRP A 79 4.29 -2.04 -4.57
C TRP A 79 5.47 -2.90 -5.03
N ASN A 80 5.29 -4.23 -5.08
CA ASN A 80 6.32 -5.13 -5.59
C ASN A 80 6.74 -4.77 -7.04
N GLN A 81 5.80 -4.38 -7.91
CA GLN A 81 6.14 -3.93 -9.27
C GLN A 81 6.99 -2.64 -9.26
N ILE A 82 6.67 -1.69 -8.38
CA ILE A 82 7.47 -0.46 -8.21
C ILE A 82 8.88 -0.81 -7.73
N GLN A 83 9.03 -1.74 -6.78
CA GLN A 83 10.35 -2.16 -6.30
C GLN A 83 11.16 -2.88 -7.39
N LEU A 84 10.54 -3.80 -8.12
CA LEU A 84 11.18 -4.51 -9.24
C LEU A 84 11.61 -3.58 -10.37
N SER A 85 10.90 -2.48 -10.57
CA SER A 85 11.25 -1.47 -11.57
C SER A 85 12.47 -0.61 -11.19
N GLY A 86 12.90 -0.63 -9.92
CA GLY A 86 14.01 0.20 -9.44
C GLY A 86 13.69 1.69 -9.35
N TYR A 87 12.41 2.06 -9.32
CA TYR A 87 11.95 3.45 -9.13
C TYR A 87 11.55 3.78 -7.68
N GLU A 88 11.62 2.84 -6.73
CA GLU A 88 11.14 3.05 -5.35
C GLU A 88 11.72 4.31 -4.67
N ASP A 89 12.98 4.65 -4.94
CA ASP A 89 13.70 5.80 -4.39
C ASP A 89 13.67 7.04 -5.30
N LYS A 90 13.02 6.95 -6.47
CA LYS A 90 12.95 8.01 -7.49
C LYS A 90 11.58 8.69 -7.58
N LEU A 91 10.63 8.31 -6.75
CA LEU A 91 9.24 8.82 -6.76
C LEU A 91 9.09 10.15 -5.99
N LEU A 92 9.87 11.18 -6.33
CA LEU A 92 9.85 12.49 -5.65
C LEU A 92 8.49 13.21 -5.72
N ALA A 93 7.78 13.02 -6.83
CA ALA A 93 6.44 13.57 -7.07
C ALA A 93 5.32 12.71 -6.42
N GLY A 94 5.67 11.53 -5.89
CA GLY A 94 4.74 10.61 -5.27
C GLY A 94 3.98 9.72 -6.26
N LEU A 95 2.87 9.16 -5.78
CA LEU A 95 1.99 8.26 -6.52
C LEU A 95 0.67 8.95 -6.86
N ILE A 96 0.15 8.66 -8.05
CA ILE A 96 -1.16 9.12 -8.50
C ILE A 96 -2.09 7.92 -8.63
N LEU A 97 -3.17 7.93 -7.86
CA LEU A 97 -4.25 6.98 -7.99
C LEU A 97 -5.28 7.50 -8.99
N THR A 98 -5.87 6.61 -9.78
CA THR A 98 -6.92 6.94 -10.74
C THR A 98 -7.77 5.71 -11.07
N GLY A 99 -8.87 5.91 -11.81
CA GLY A 99 -9.83 4.86 -12.13
C GLY A 99 -10.91 4.67 -11.05
N GLY A 100 -11.92 3.86 -11.36
CA GLY A 100 -13.10 3.71 -10.49
C GLY A 100 -12.78 3.07 -9.14
N ALA A 101 -11.92 2.05 -9.10
CA ALA A 101 -11.54 1.35 -7.88
C ALA A 101 -10.76 2.23 -6.89
N ALA A 102 -10.13 3.30 -7.37
CA ALA A 102 -9.40 4.23 -6.51
C ALA A 102 -10.32 5.13 -5.66
N ASN A 103 -11.64 5.04 -5.82
CA ASN A 103 -12.62 5.68 -4.95
C ASN A 103 -12.94 4.86 -3.68
N LEU A 104 -12.35 3.67 -3.52
CA LEU A 104 -12.48 2.88 -2.30
C LEU A 104 -11.89 3.68 -1.12
N LYS A 105 -12.64 3.78 -0.02
CA LYS A 105 -12.23 4.55 1.16
C LYS A 105 -10.92 4.00 1.72
N ASN A 106 -10.04 4.90 2.17
CA ASN A 106 -8.73 4.62 2.75
C ASN A 106 -7.76 3.80 1.87
N LEU A 107 -8.03 3.61 0.58
CA LEU A 107 -7.10 2.89 -0.31
C LEU A 107 -5.74 3.60 -0.43
N ASP A 108 -5.75 4.93 -0.42
CA ASP A 108 -4.53 5.73 -0.43
C ASP A 108 -3.75 5.59 0.89
N GLU A 109 -4.43 5.42 2.02
CA GLU A 109 -3.81 5.13 3.31
C GLU A 109 -3.21 3.72 3.36
N THR A 110 -3.89 2.71 2.82
CA THR A 110 -3.34 1.35 2.68
C THR A 110 -2.06 1.38 1.84
N LEU A 111 -2.06 2.12 0.73
CA LEU A 111 -0.87 2.31 -0.10
C LEU A 111 0.23 3.11 0.61
N ARG A 112 -0.13 4.14 1.38
CA ARG A 112 0.80 4.94 2.19
C ARG A 112 1.50 4.09 3.24
N LYS A 113 0.74 3.28 3.97
CA LYS A 113 1.23 2.34 4.99
C LYS A 113 2.22 1.34 4.40
N ARG A 114 1.94 0.83 3.19
CA ARG A 114 2.83 -0.12 2.50
C ARG A 114 4.08 0.52 1.92
N SER A 115 3.93 1.63 1.18
CA SER A 115 5.01 2.25 0.40
C SER A 115 5.90 3.20 1.21
N LYS A 116 5.39 3.71 2.35
CA LYS A 116 6.00 4.81 3.11
C LYS A 116 6.15 6.12 2.32
N ILE A 117 5.46 6.24 1.17
CA ILE A 117 5.44 7.46 0.37
C ILE A 117 4.33 8.38 0.89
N GLU A 118 4.70 9.57 1.36
CA GLU A 118 3.73 10.55 1.87
C GLU A 118 2.95 11.27 0.76
N LYS A 119 3.52 11.37 -0.44
CA LYS A 119 2.86 12.04 -1.57
C LYS A 119 2.02 11.03 -2.33
N ILE A 120 0.75 10.89 -1.97
CA ILE A 120 -0.23 10.10 -2.72
C ILE A 120 -1.43 10.98 -2.98
N ARG A 121 -1.89 11.04 -4.25
CA ARG A 121 -3.03 11.86 -4.64
C ARG A 121 -3.96 11.12 -5.60
N MET A 122 -5.25 11.39 -5.50
CA MET A 122 -6.26 10.88 -6.43
C MET A 122 -6.49 11.87 -7.58
N ALA A 123 -6.29 11.42 -8.81
CA ALA A 123 -6.62 12.17 -10.01
C ALA A 123 -8.11 11.98 -10.35
N LYS A 124 -8.93 12.98 -9.98
CA LYS A 124 -10.38 12.96 -10.23
C LYS A 124 -10.79 13.38 -11.63
N LEU A 125 -10.02 14.29 -12.24
CA LEU A 125 -10.26 14.81 -13.58
C LEU A 125 -8.93 15.04 -14.29
N PRO A 126 -8.90 14.93 -15.64
CA PRO A 126 -7.76 15.37 -16.44
C PRO A 126 -7.59 16.90 -16.34
N ARG A 127 -6.39 17.39 -16.67
CA ARG A 127 -6.10 18.84 -16.63
C ARG A 127 -6.89 19.65 -17.66
N ASN A 128 -7.33 19.00 -18.73
CA ASN A 128 -8.00 19.65 -19.85
C ASN A 128 -9.49 19.85 -19.54
N THR A 129 -10.03 21.00 -19.93
CA THR A 129 -11.45 21.31 -19.76
C THR A 129 -12.30 20.48 -20.72
N VAL A 130 -13.19 19.64 -20.17
CA VAL A 130 -14.20 18.91 -20.94
C VAL A 130 -15.54 19.62 -20.80
N HIS A 131 -16.14 20.03 -21.92
CA HIS A 131 -17.49 20.58 -21.94
C HIS A 131 -18.50 19.47 -22.17
N ALA A 132 -19.16 19.02 -21.10
CA ALA A 132 -20.28 18.10 -21.17
C ALA A 132 -21.25 18.36 -20.01
N PRO A 133 -22.54 18.00 -20.15
CA PRO A 133 -23.50 18.15 -19.08
C PRO A 133 -23.11 17.32 -17.85
N ASN A 134 -23.43 17.83 -16.65
CA ASN A 134 -22.95 17.30 -15.36
C ASN A 134 -23.34 15.82 -15.11
N ASN A 135 -24.39 15.32 -15.77
CA ASN A 135 -24.83 13.93 -15.66
C ASN A 135 -23.90 12.94 -16.38
N ILE A 136 -23.06 13.42 -17.30
CA ILE A 136 -22.12 12.59 -18.06
C ILE A 136 -20.73 12.58 -17.42
N LEU A 137 -20.30 13.72 -16.86
CA LEU A 137 -18.97 13.88 -16.27
C LEU A 137 -18.95 13.45 -14.80
N LYS A 138 -18.49 12.22 -14.56
CA LYS A 138 -18.23 11.75 -13.20
C LYS A 138 -16.89 12.32 -12.72
N LYS A 139 -16.89 13.04 -11.60
CA LYS A 139 -15.70 13.67 -11.00
C LYS A 139 -14.97 12.72 -10.03
N ASP A 140 -14.88 11.45 -10.41
CA ASP A 140 -14.39 10.34 -9.57
C ASP A 140 -13.17 9.63 -10.20
N GLY A 141 -12.63 10.16 -11.31
CA GLY A 141 -11.50 9.57 -12.03
C GLY A 141 -11.83 8.28 -12.80
N SER A 142 -13.07 7.78 -12.76
CA SER A 142 -13.47 6.55 -13.47
C SER A 142 -13.37 6.69 -14.99
N GLN A 143 -13.50 7.92 -15.49
CA GLN A 143 -13.47 8.27 -16.91
C GLN A 143 -12.10 8.76 -17.39
N ASN A 144 -11.08 8.79 -16.53
CA ASN A 144 -9.78 9.39 -16.90
C ASN A 144 -9.10 8.69 -18.06
N THR A 145 -9.21 7.36 -18.17
CA THR A 145 -8.68 6.61 -19.32
C THR A 145 -9.37 7.04 -20.61
N LEU A 146 -10.70 7.18 -20.60
CA LEU A 146 -11.47 7.66 -21.75
C LEU A 146 -11.01 9.05 -22.18
N PHE A 147 -10.89 9.98 -21.23
CA PHE A 147 -10.40 11.33 -21.54
C PHE A 147 -8.95 11.34 -22.04
N GLY A 148 -8.07 10.52 -21.45
CA GLY A 148 -6.69 10.38 -21.93
C GLY A 148 -6.62 9.94 -23.39
N LEU A 149 -7.41 8.92 -23.75
CA LEU A 149 -7.50 8.46 -25.14
C LEU A 149 -8.08 9.53 -26.08
N LEU A 150 -9.08 10.28 -25.63
CA LEU A 150 -9.68 11.37 -26.42
C LEU A 150 -8.72 12.53 -26.65
N PHE A 151 -7.90 12.89 -25.66
CA PHE A 151 -6.92 13.99 -25.79
C PHE A 151 -5.68 13.61 -26.58
N GLU A 152 -5.20 12.38 -26.44
CA GLU A 152 -4.07 11.85 -27.23
C GLU A 152 -4.48 11.39 -28.63
N GLY A 153 -5.79 11.32 -28.90
CA GLY A 153 -6.37 10.98 -30.20
C GLY A 153 -6.04 12.03 -31.26
N ASN A 154 -4.88 11.88 -31.89
CA ASN A 154 -4.39 12.74 -32.97
C ASN A 154 -4.74 12.21 -34.38
N GLN A 155 -5.35 11.03 -34.48
CA GLN A 155 -5.77 10.44 -35.74
C GLN A 155 -7.09 11.07 -36.20
N ASN A 156 -7.04 11.76 -37.34
CA ASN A 156 -8.24 12.31 -37.98
C ASN A 156 -8.93 11.19 -38.78
N CYS A 157 -10.04 10.66 -38.27
CA CYS A 157 -10.89 9.68 -38.96
C CYS A 157 -11.55 10.26 -40.24
N CYS A 158 -11.45 11.57 -40.44
CA CYS A 158 -12.05 12.32 -41.54
C CYS A 158 -11.03 12.69 -42.63
N LEU A 159 -9.90 11.98 -42.74
CA LEU A 159 -9.12 12.01 -43.96
C LEU A 159 -9.97 11.38 -45.07
N THR A 160 -10.80 12.22 -45.72
CA THR A 160 -11.24 11.94 -47.08
C THR A 160 -9.95 11.70 -47.85
N GLU A 161 -9.71 10.47 -48.29
CA GLU A 161 -8.66 10.21 -49.26
C GLU A 161 -8.95 11.14 -50.44
N THR A 162 -8.24 12.26 -50.52
CA THR A 162 -8.13 12.98 -51.77
C THR A 162 -7.39 12.00 -52.67
N ALA A 163 -8.15 11.28 -53.49
CA ALA A 163 -7.60 10.48 -54.57
C ALA A 163 -6.48 11.32 -55.19
N PRO A 164 -5.23 10.82 -55.22
CA PRO A 164 -4.11 11.64 -55.67
C PRO A 164 -4.45 12.12 -57.08
N GLN A 165 -4.73 13.41 -57.20
CA GLN A 165 -4.80 14.03 -58.52
C GLN A 165 -3.44 13.73 -59.14
N ALA A 166 -3.46 13.10 -60.31
CA ALA A 166 -2.27 12.81 -61.08
C ALA A 166 -1.52 14.12 -61.34
N ALA A 167 -0.60 14.45 -60.44
CA ALA A 167 0.29 15.57 -60.58
C ALA A 167 1.32 15.18 -61.65
N ALA A 168 1.44 16.07 -62.64
CA ALA A 168 2.41 15.99 -63.72
C ALA A 168 3.85 15.72 -63.20
N PRO A 169 4.74 15.13 -64.03
CA PRO A 169 6.02 14.63 -63.56
C PRO A 169 6.96 15.76 -63.14
N VAL A 170 7.38 15.75 -61.87
CA VAL A 170 8.42 16.60 -61.31
C VAL A 170 9.70 15.75 -61.13
N PRO A 171 10.91 16.25 -61.48
CA PRO A 171 12.14 15.46 -61.48
C PRO A 171 12.58 15.02 -60.06
N PRO A 172 13.39 13.94 -59.96
CA PRO A 172 13.60 13.22 -58.71
C PRO A 172 14.47 14.00 -57.72
N LEU A 173 13.89 14.34 -56.55
CA LEU A 173 14.65 14.74 -55.37
C LEU A 173 15.02 13.49 -54.55
N SER A 174 16.28 13.44 -54.13
CA SER A 174 16.90 12.40 -53.32
C SER A 174 16.21 12.20 -51.96
N LYS A 175 15.90 10.95 -51.63
CA LYS A 175 15.38 10.50 -50.32
C LYS A 175 16.38 10.82 -49.19
N PRO A 176 15.95 11.37 -48.05
CA PRO A 176 16.64 11.18 -46.78
C PRO A 176 16.24 9.83 -46.16
N GLU A 177 17.21 9.13 -45.58
CA GLU A 177 17.01 7.90 -44.82
C GLU A 177 16.18 8.14 -43.54
N PRO A 178 15.42 7.14 -43.06
CA PRO A 178 14.61 7.28 -41.86
C PRO A 178 15.48 7.27 -40.61
N GLU A 179 15.54 8.39 -39.90
CA GLU A 179 16.02 8.42 -38.52
C GLU A 179 15.03 7.65 -37.63
N VAL A 180 15.52 6.53 -37.10
CA VAL A 180 14.87 5.78 -36.04
C VAL A 180 14.85 6.67 -34.80
N HIS A 181 13.70 7.26 -34.49
CA HIS A 181 13.47 7.85 -33.17
C HIS A 181 13.56 6.74 -32.12
N ARG A 182 14.76 6.52 -31.57
CA ARG A 182 14.90 5.91 -30.25
C ARG A 182 14.16 6.83 -29.28
N THR A 183 13.18 6.28 -28.58
CA THR A 183 12.62 6.90 -27.38
C THR A 183 13.75 6.97 -26.36
N ALA A 184 14.53 8.05 -26.39
CA ALA A 184 15.52 8.35 -25.38
C ALA A 184 14.78 8.65 -24.08
N ASP A 185 15.10 7.91 -23.05
CA ASP A 185 14.65 8.15 -21.68
C ASP A 185 15.22 9.51 -21.25
N ILE A 186 14.35 10.52 -21.13
CA ILE A 186 14.72 11.94 -20.90
C ILE A 186 15.42 12.15 -19.54
N PHE A 187 15.49 11.12 -18.69
CA PHE A 187 16.02 11.21 -17.33
C PHE A 187 17.36 10.51 -17.10
N GLU A 188 18.01 9.95 -18.12
CA GLU A 188 19.31 9.26 -17.94
C GLU A 188 20.50 10.21 -17.68
N ASP A 189 20.44 11.47 -18.17
CA ASP A 189 21.56 12.42 -18.14
C ASP A 189 21.45 13.55 -17.10
N ASP A 190 20.42 13.54 -16.23
CA ASP A 190 20.31 14.55 -15.18
C ASP A 190 21.27 14.23 -14.01
N GLN A 191 22.38 14.96 -13.99
CA GLN A 191 23.46 14.81 -13.01
C GLN A 191 22.98 15.12 -11.58
N GLU A 192 21.97 15.99 -11.44
CA GLU A 192 21.40 16.38 -10.14
C GLU A 192 20.57 15.25 -9.52
N LEU A 193 19.82 14.50 -10.35
CA LEU A 193 19.00 13.36 -9.87
C LEU A 193 19.88 12.21 -9.36
N LYS A 194 21.02 11.96 -10.01
CA LYS A 194 22.01 10.96 -9.56
C LYS A 194 22.64 11.36 -8.23
N GLU A 195 22.91 12.65 -8.04
CA GLU A 195 23.46 13.16 -6.79
C GLU A 195 22.44 13.11 -5.64
N GLN A 196 21.19 13.48 -5.90
CA GLN A 196 20.09 13.35 -4.95
C GLN A 196 19.84 11.90 -4.54
N ALA A 197 19.82 10.96 -5.49
CA ALA A 197 19.67 9.53 -5.20
C ALA A 197 20.84 8.97 -4.37
N ARG A 198 22.08 9.43 -4.65
CA ARG A 198 23.27 9.03 -3.87
C ARG A 198 23.20 9.56 -2.43
N LEU A 199 22.78 10.82 -2.26
CA LEU A 199 22.59 11.42 -0.93
C LEU A 199 21.46 10.73 -0.16
N ALA A 200 20.35 10.39 -0.81
CA ALA A 200 19.25 9.65 -0.20
C ALA A 200 19.69 8.25 0.25
N ARG A 201 20.50 7.54 -0.54
CA ARG A 201 21.08 6.24 -0.18
C ARG A 201 22.01 6.32 1.02
N LEU A 202 22.91 7.33 1.05
CA LEU A 202 23.82 7.53 2.17
C LEU A 202 23.04 7.84 3.47
N LYS A 203 22.02 8.70 3.39
CA LYS A 203 21.17 9.04 4.53
C LYS A 203 20.39 7.83 5.03
N LYS A 204 19.84 7.01 4.13
CA LYS A 204 19.12 5.77 4.49
C LYS A 204 20.05 4.75 5.15
N GLU A 205 21.29 4.63 4.68
CA GLU A 205 22.29 3.75 5.28
C GLU A 205 22.73 4.22 6.68
N GLU A 206 22.88 5.53 6.87
CA GLU A 206 23.17 6.14 8.17
C GLU A 206 22.02 5.92 9.16
N GLU A 207 20.78 6.20 8.75
CA GLU A 207 19.58 5.98 9.56
C GLU A 207 19.39 4.49 9.91
N GLU A 208 19.69 3.56 8.98
CA GLU A 208 19.64 2.12 9.26
C GLU A 208 20.73 1.69 10.25
N ARG A 209 21.94 2.28 10.17
CA ARG A 209 23.01 2.03 11.14
C ARG A 209 22.65 2.55 12.53
N GLU A 210 22.09 3.76 12.61
CA GLU A 210 21.60 4.33 13.87
C GLU A 210 20.45 3.50 14.47
N ALA A 211 19.48 3.10 13.66
CA ALA A 211 18.38 2.24 14.10
C ALA A 211 18.88 0.87 14.61
N LYS A 212 19.89 0.27 13.96
CA LYS A 212 20.54 -0.96 14.44
C LYS A 212 21.28 -0.76 15.75
N LEU A 213 21.93 0.38 15.95
CA LEU A 213 22.61 0.71 17.21
C LEU A 213 21.59 0.92 18.34
N ALA A 214 20.53 1.69 18.09
CA ALA A 214 19.44 1.92 19.03
C ALA A 214 18.73 0.62 19.42
N ALA A 215 18.45 -0.26 18.46
CA ALA A 215 17.85 -1.57 18.73
C ALA A 215 18.75 -2.47 19.61
N LYS A 216 20.07 -2.48 19.36
CA LYS A 216 21.04 -3.21 20.19
C LYS A 216 21.12 -2.64 21.60
N GLU A 217 21.05 -1.33 21.76
CA GLU A 217 21.06 -0.67 23.07
C GLU A 217 19.78 -0.97 23.86
N ALA A 218 18.62 -0.87 23.22
CA ALA A 218 17.33 -1.22 23.81
C ALA A 218 17.27 -2.70 24.24
N GLU A 219 17.81 -3.63 23.44
CA GLU A 219 17.87 -5.05 23.80
C GLU A 219 18.78 -5.30 25.02
N LYS A 220 19.94 -4.63 25.08
CA LYS A 220 20.84 -4.71 26.26
C LYS A 220 20.15 -4.19 27.51
N LEU A 221 19.46 -3.05 27.42
CA LEU A 221 18.73 -2.47 28.53
C LEU A 221 17.59 -3.40 29.00
N ARG A 222 16.85 -4.02 28.08
CA ARG A 222 15.80 -5.00 28.40
C ARG A 222 16.36 -6.21 29.15
N LYS A 223 17.47 -6.78 28.66
CA LYS A 223 18.16 -7.91 29.33
C LYS A 223 18.68 -7.53 30.71
N GLN A 224 19.14 -6.29 30.90
CA GLN A 224 19.60 -5.81 32.20
C GLN A 224 18.42 -5.67 33.18
N LYS A 225 17.33 -5.02 32.76
CA LYS A 225 16.10 -4.91 33.59
C LYS A 225 15.53 -6.27 33.97
N GLU A 226 15.51 -7.23 33.04
CA GLU A 226 15.04 -8.59 33.32
C GLU A 226 15.95 -9.33 34.32
N LYS A 227 17.28 -9.13 34.25
CA LYS A 227 18.22 -9.67 35.24
C LYS A 227 18.01 -9.02 36.61
N GLU A 228 17.88 -7.69 36.68
CA GLU A 228 17.62 -6.95 37.91
C GLU A 228 16.29 -7.38 38.55
N GLU A 229 15.24 -7.58 37.75
CA GLU A 229 13.95 -8.08 38.24
C GLU A 229 14.03 -9.53 38.74
N LYS A 230 14.75 -10.41 38.04
CA LYS A 230 14.99 -11.79 38.51
C LYS A 230 15.76 -11.80 39.82
N GLU A 231 16.78 -10.96 39.97
CA GLU A 231 17.53 -10.82 41.23
C GLU A 231 16.66 -10.23 42.34
N ARG A 232 15.80 -9.24 42.05
CA ARG A 232 14.82 -8.71 43.00
C ARG A 232 13.84 -9.81 43.46
N ARG A 233 13.28 -10.57 42.52
CA ARG A 233 12.39 -11.72 42.82
C ARG A 233 13.09 -12.79 43.66
N LYS A 234 14.37 -13.09 43.40
CA LYS A 234 15.15 -14.03 44.24
C LYS A 234 15.36 -13.51 45.67
N ARG A 235 15.61 -12.21 45.83
CA ARG A 235 15.76 -11.57 47.15
C ARG A 235 14.43 -11.57 47.92
N GLU A 236 13.32 -11.30 47.23
CA GLU A 236 11.96 -11.31 47.82
C GLU A 236 11.45 -12.73 48.13
N ALA A 237 11.82 -13.74 47.33
CA ALA A 237 11.36 -15.13 47.51
C ALA A 237 11.93 -15.83 48.76
N GLY A 238 12.86 -15.20 49.48
CA GLY A 238 13.52 -15.77 50.66
C GLY A 238 14.30 -17.06 50.34
N PRO A 239 14.94 -17.69 51.35
CA PRO A 239 15.74 -18.89 51.12
C PRO A 239 14.86 -20.03 50.58
N SER A 240 15.30 -20.67 49.49
CA SER A 240 14.64 -21.84 48.90
C SER A 240 14.40 -22.91 49.95
N TRP A 241 13.33 -23.70 49.83
CA TRP A 241 13.04 -24.81 50.75
C TRP A 241 14.21 -25.80 50.89
N ILE A 242 15.05 -25.93 49.86
CA ILE A 242 16.29 -26.72 49.85
C ILE A 242 17.34 -26.06 50.74
N GLN A 243 17.46 -24.74 50.66
CA GLN A 243 18.39 -23.95 51.46
C GLN A 243 17.98 -23.92 52.94
N ARG A 244 16.67 -23.87 53.22
CA ARG A 244 16.12 -24.03 54.58
C ARG A 244 16.36 -25.44 55.15
N LYS A 245 16.29 -26.48 54.31
CA LYS A 245 16.63 -27.86 54.70
C LYS A 245 18.12 -28.04 54.97
N ILE A 246 18.97 -27.46 54.14
CA ILE A 246 20.42 -27.48 54.36
C ILE A 246 20.74 -26.73 55.65
N ASP A 247 20.18 -25.53 55.84
CA ASP A 247 20.36 -24.74 57.07
C ASP A 247 19.79 -25.44 58.30
N SER A 248 18.68 -26.19 58.21
CA SER A 248 18.20 -26.99 59.36
C SER A 248 19.12 -28.17 59.65
N LEU A 249 19.63 -28.84 58.61
CA LEU A 249 20.60 -29.94 58.75
C LEU A 249 21.95 -29.47 59.30
N THR A 250 22.50 -28.34 58.83
CA THR A 250 23.73 -27.79 59.41
C THR A 250 23.49 -27.26 60.82
N LYS A 251 22.31 -26.71 61.11
CA LYS A 251 21.99 -26.28 62.48
C LYS A 251 21.81 -27.46 63.42
N GLU A 252 21.29 -28.60 62.96
CA GLU A 252 21.23 -29.86 63.73
C GLU A 252 22.59 -30.56 63.86
N ILE A 253 23.50 -30.40 62.88
CA ILE A 253 24.85 -31.00 62.91
C ILE A 253 25.84 -30.15 63.72
N PHE A 254 25.63 -28.84 63.84
CA PHE A 254 26.54 -27.89 64.50
C PHE A 254 25.95 -27.17 65.73
N SER A 255 24.76 -27.54 66.22
CA SER A 255 24.30 -27.10 67.55
C SER A 255 24.87 -28.01 68.64
N ASP A 256 26.05 -27.63 69.14
CA ASP A 256 26.64 -28.11 70.39
C ASP A 256 25.77 -27.66 71.58
N ASP A 257 24.79 -28.47 71.96
CA ASP A 257 24.17 -28.42 73.29
C ASP A 257 23.61 -29.78 73.71
N ASP A 258 24.39 -30.83 73.45
CA ASP A 258 24.29 -32.13 74.15
C ASP A 258 25.68 -32.81 74.21
N MET A 259 26.68 -32.10 74.74
CA MET A 259 27.78 -32.71 75.49
C MET A 259 28.36 -31.72 76.53
N LYS A 260 27.68 -31.74 77.70
CA LYS A 260 28.08 -31.29 79.05
C LYS A 260 27.82 -29.85 79.48
#